data_AF-A0A1F8V7G2-F1
#
_entry.id   AF-A0A1F8V7G2-F1
#
_cell.length_a   1.000
_cell.length_b   1.000
_cell.length_c   1.000
_cell.angle_alpha   90.00
_cell.angle_beta   90.00
_cell.angle_gamma   90.00
#
_symmetry.space_group_name_H-M   'P 1'
#
loop_
_entity.id
_entity.type
_entity.pdbx_description
1 polymer ?
#
loop_
_entity_poly.entity_id
_entity_poly.type
_entity_poly.pdbx_seq_one_letter_code
_entity_poly.pdbx_strand_id
1 'polypeptide(L)'
;MVYTIQALRQIFQLSPVDEQKKILLIANDAELQVVKWRSQGADVSIFEPSNKSLLNLPYKDGEFQLLLAPYVLNDVKTMAEIDAVLFSLARVAQEVRVFPLDNVCLNSVTWVAPMLVQLQTKNYGVELREVNEVNTHHAMLRIWSNECVVK
;
A
#
# COMPACT_ATOMS: atom_id res chain seq x y z
N MET A 1 -8.72 -13.32 5.80
CA MET A 1 -7.69 -14.15 5.15
C MET A 1 -6.38 -13.81 5.81
N VAL A 2 -5.68 -14.76 6.42
CA VAL A 2 -4.43 -14.47 7.16
C VAL A 2 -3.23 -14.65 6.23
N TYR A 3 -2.55 -13.57 5.85
CA TYR A 3 -1.32 -13.65 5.03
C TYR A 3 -0.14 -14.08 5.89
N THR A 4 0.61 -15.12 5.50
CA THR A 4 1.89 -15.39 6.16
C THR A 4 2.91 -14.28 5.83
N ILE A 5 3.90 -14.04 6.69
CA ILE A 5 5.02 -13.12 6.36
C ILE A 5 5.67 -13.49 5.02
N GLN A 6 5.81 -14.79 4.74
CA GLN A 6 6.37 -15.26 3.48
C GLN A 6 5.48 -14.87 2.28
N ALA A 7 4.16 -14.95 2.43
CA ALA A 7 3.22 -14.49 1.42
C ALA A 7 3.30 -12.97 1.23
N LEU A 8 3.38 -12.18 2.31
CA LEU A 8 3.55 -10.72 2.22
C LEU A 8 4.85 -10.35 1.50
N ARG A 9 5.95 -11.04 1.80
CA ARG A 9 7.23 -10.86 1.10
C ARG A 9 7.12 -11.11 -0.40
N GLN A 10 6.42 -12.17 -0.78
CA GLN A 10 6.22 -12.52 -2.19
C GLN A 10 5.30 -11.52 -2.90
N ILE A 11 4.12 -11.26 -2.33
CA ILE A 11 3.10 -10.37 -2.88
C ILE A 11 3.65 -8.95 -3.06
N PHE A 12 4.26 -8.41 -2.01
CA PHE A 12 4.79 -7.04 -2.03
C PHE A 12 6.22 -6.97 -2.55
N GLN A 13 6.83 -8.07 -2.97
CA GLN A 13 8.21 -8.14 -3.47
C GLN A 13 9.19 -7.45 -2.49
N LEU A 14 9.08 -7.78 -1.20
CA LEU A 14 9.91 -7.18 -0.16
C LEU A 14 11.37 -7.63 -0.31
N SER A 15 12.27 -6.65 -0.34
CA SER A 15 13.72 -6.89 -0.29
C SER A 15 14.23 -6.89 1.16
N PRO A 16 15.44 -7.42 1.43
CA PRO A 16 16.05 -7.31 2.76
C PRO A 16 16.21 -5.87 3.26
N VAL A 17 16.32 -4.90 2.35
CA VAL A 17 16.39 -3.46 2.69
C VAL A 17 15.02 -2.95 3.14
N ASP A 18 13.94 -3.41 2.52
CA ASP A 18 12.57 -3.03 2.91
C ASP A 18 12.25 -3.49 4.32
N GLU A 19 12.78 -4.64 4.76
CA GLU A 19 12.52 -5.19 6.09
C GLU A 19 13.22 -4.44 7.24
N GLN A 20 14.16 -3.56 6.91
CA GLN A 20 14.81 -2.67 7.87
C GLN A 20 14.08 -1.34 8.04
N LYS A 21 13.05 -1.09 7.22
CA LYS A 21 12.26 0.14 7.28
C LYS A 21 11.30 0.14 8.47
N LYS A 22 10.87 1.33 8.89
CA LYS A 22 9.67 1.50 9.70
C LYS A 22 8.43 1.28 8.82
N ILE A 23 7.72 0.17 9.04
CA ILE A 23 6.63 -0.31 8.18
C ILE A 23 5.26 -0.07 8.84
N LEU A 24 4.29 0.39 8.06
CA LEU A 24 2.86 0.31 8.39
C LEU A 24 2.18 -0.78 7.55
N LEU A 25 1.50 -1.72 8.19
CA LEU A 25 0.66 -2.72 7.54
C LEU A 25 -0.81 -2.39 7.77
N ILE A 26 -1.56 -2.17 6.69
CA ILE A 26 -3.02 -2.02 6.75
C ILE A 26 -3.65 -3.40 6.59
N ALA A 27 -4.37 -3.92 7.57
CA ALA A 27 -4.90 -5.28 7.45
C ALA A 27 -6.14 -5.52 8.31
N ASN A 28 -7.03 -6.38 7.79
CA ASN A 28 -8.09 -7.02 8.55
C ASN A 28 -7.53 -8.37 9.03
N ASP A 29 -7.31 -8.55 10.34
CA ASP A 29 -6.85 -9.81 10.98
C ASP A 29 -5.31 -10.04 11.00
N ALA A 30 -4.52 -8.99 11.29
CA ALA A 30 -3.05 -9.01 11.17
C ALA A 30 -2.24 -9.24 12.46
N GLU A 31 -2.87 -9.28 13.64
CA GLU A 31 -2.15 -9.34 14.93
C GLU A 31 -1.11 -10.49 14.98
N LEU A 32 -1.50 -11.71 14.59
CA LEU A 32 -0.62 -12.89 14.64
C LEU A 32 0.60 -12.78 13.71
N GLN A 33 0.50 -12.02 12.63
CA GLN A 33 1.59 -11.90 11.65
C GLN A 33 2.60 -10.85 12.07
N VAL A 34 2.16 -9.77 12.68
CA VAL A 34 3.07 -8.74 13.18
C VAL A 34 3.82 -9.18 14.42
N VAL A 35 3.22 -9.99 15.29
CA VAL A 35 3.99 -10.63 16.38
C VAL A 35 5.14 -11.46 15.81
N LYS A 36 4.86 -12.27 14.78
CA LYS A 36 5.90 -13.05 14.10
C LYS A 36 6.92 -12.16 13.41
N TRP A 37 6.51 -11.05 12.81
CA TRP A 37 7.43 -10.18 12.08
C TRP A 37 8.32 -9.37 13.03
N ARG A 38 7.75 -8.79 14.10
CA ARG A 38 8.51 -8.12 15.16
C ARG A 38 9.52 -9.03 15.83
N SER A 39 9.20 -10.32 16.02
CA SER A 39 10.17 -11.29 16.56
C SER A 39 11.44 -11.47 15.72
N GLN A 40 11.42 -11.04 14.45
CA GLN A 40 12.58 -11.01 13.56
C GLN A 40 13.34 -9.67 13.58
N GLY A 41 12.98 -8.76 14.50
CA GLY A 41 13.63 -7.46 14.67
C GLY A 41 13.06 -6.34 13.79
N ALA A 42 11.96 -6.57 13.07
CA ALA A 42 11.35 -5.56 12.19
C ALA A 42 10.48 -4.55 12.96
N ASP A 43 10.58 -3.26 12.60
CA ASP A 43 9.75 -2.18 13.14
C ASP A 43 8.44 -2.08 12.33
N VAL A 44 7.42 -2.83 12.75
CA VAL A 44 6.14 -2.94 12.05
C VAL A 44 4.98 -2.47 12.94
N SER A 45 4.17 -1.56 12.42
CA SER A 45 2.88 -1.12 12.99
C SER A 45 1.71 -1.70 12.20
N ILE A 46 0.61 -2.03 12.86
CA ILE A 46 -0.64 -2.44 12.21
C ILE A 46 -1.67 -1.34 12.35
N PHE A 47 -2.40 -1.10 11.27
CA PHE A 47 -3.65 -0.37 11.32
C PHE A 47 -4.77 -1.27 10.81
N GLU A 48 -5.78 -1.48 11.63
CA GLU A 48 -7.00 -2.19 11.26
C GLU A 48 -8.07 -1.16 10.91
N PRO A 49 -8.35 -0.95 9.61
CA PRO A 49 -9.25 0.10 9.20
C PRO A 49 -10.72 -0.26 9.44
N SER A 50 -11.48 0.72 9.92
CA SER A 50 -12.89 0.83 9.53
C SER A 50 -12.97 1.60 8.20
N ASN A 51 -14.01 1.42 7.39
CA ASN A 51 -14.11 2.10 6.08
C ASN A 51 -13.89 3.63 6.13
N LYS A 52 -14.24 4.29 7.25
CA LYS A 52 -14.02 5.74 7.42
C LYS A 52 -12.60 6.12 7.87
N SER A 53 -11.84 5.19 8.46
CA SER A 53 -10.55 5.50 9.08
C SER A 53 -9.39 5.52 8.07
N LEU A 54 -9.58 4.97 6.87
CA LEU A 54 -8.58 5.04 5.79
C LEU A 54 -8.44 6.45 5.20
N LEU A 55 -9.52 7.24 5.20
CA LEU A 55 -9.51 8.61 4.69
C LEU A 55 -8.73 9.59 5.59
N ASN A 56 -8.54 9.24 6.85
CA ASN A 56 -7.82 10.06 7.81
C ASN A 56 -7.03 9.19 8.79
N LEU A 57 -5.89 8.69 8.31
CA LEU A 57 -4.99 7.90 9.14
C LEU A 57 -4.44 8.72 10.32
N PRO A 58 -4.43 8.19 11.55
CA PRO A 58 -4.02 8.92 12.77
C PRO A 58 -2.50 9.02 12.93
N TYR A 59 -1.76 9.14 11.83
CA TYR A 59 -0.29 9.17 11.78
C TYR A 59 0.19 10.49 11.20
N LYS A 60 1.42 10.88 11.53
CA LYS A 60 2.06 12.08 10.97
C LYS A 60 2.47 11.87 9.51
N ASP A 61 2.68 12.97 8.81
CA ASP A 61 3.21 12.95 7.44
C ASP A 61 4.60 12.30 7.42
N GLY A 62 4.81 11.35 6.51
CA GLY A 62 6.07 10.62 6.38
C GLY A 62 6.50 9.83 7.62
N GLU A 63 5.56 9.49 8.52
CA GLU A 63 5.87 8.75 9.75
C GLU A 63 6.45 7.35 9.48
N PHE A 64 6.12 6.76 8.33
CA PHE A 64 6.58 5.44 7.90
C PHE A 64 7.46 5.55 6.64
N GLN A 65 8.41 4.65 6.51
CA GLN A 65 9.24 4.55 5.31
C GLN A 65 8.60 3.63 4.27
N LEU A 66 7.76 2.69 4.70
CA LEU A 66 7.04 1.78 3.81
C LEU A 66 5.64 1.47 4.38
N LEU A 67 4.63 1.48 3.52
CA LEU A 67 3.27 1.08 3.84
C LEU A 67 2.83 -0.05 2.92
N LEU A 68 2.32 -1.13 3.50
CA LEU A 68 1.77 -2.28 2.78
C LEU A 68 0.25 -2.31 3.00
N ALA A 69 -0.51 -2.27 1.91
CA ALA A 69 -1.96 -2.18 1.95
C ALA A 69 -2.62 -3.31 1.14
N PRO A 70 -2.69 -4.52 1.70
CA PRO A 70 -3.45 -5.62 1.12
C PRO A 70 -4.96 -5.31 1.09
N TYR A 71 -5.59 -5.43 -0.08
CA TYR A 71 -7.03 -5.39 -0.33
C TYR A 71 -7.74 -4.11 0.16
N VAL A 72 -6.98 -3.02 0.38
CA VAL A 72 -7.51 -1.75 0.91
C VAL A 72 -8.54 -1.10 0.00
N LEU A 73 -8.55 -1.44 -1.29
CA LEU A 73 -9.46 -0.88 -2.29
C LEU A 73 -10.72 -1.73 -2.52
N ASN A 74 -10.84 -2.91 -1.90
CA ASN A 74 -11.97 -3.83 -2.15
C ASN A 74 -13.34 -3.22 -1.84
N ASP A 75 -13.42 -2.39 -0.79
CA ASP A 75 -14.67 -1.79 -0.31
C ASP A 75 -14.91 -0.37 -0.85
N VAL A 76 -14.03 0.13 -1.72
CA VAL A 76 -14.08 1.48 -2.27
C VAL A 76 -14.93 1.49 -3.55
N LYS A 77 -15.87 2.44 -3.67
CA LYS A 77 -16.91 2.39 -4.72
C LYS A 77 -16.78 3.50 -5.77
N THR A 78 -16.07 4.57 -5.46
CA THR A 78 -15.97 5.74 -6.34
C THR A 78 -14.52 6.16 -6.55
N MET A 79 -14.24 6.81 -7.68
CA MET A 79 -12.91 7.39 -7.96
C MET A 79 -12.44 8.35 -6.87
N ALA A 80 -13.33 9.23 -6.41
CA ALA A 80 -13.00 10.23 -5.40
C ALA A 80 -12.58 9.57 -4.08
N GLU A 81 -13.20 8.45 -3.72
CA GLU A 81 -12.79 7.67 -2.54
C GLU A 81 -11.45 6.96 -2.77
N ILE A 82 -11.20 6.41 -3.97
CA ILE A 82 -9.89 5.79 -4.30
C ILE A 82 -8.79 6.83 -4.17
N ASP A 83 -8.95 7.99 -4.80
CA ASP A 83 -7.98 9.09 -4.74
C ASP A 83 -7.74 9.51 -3.28
N ALA A 84 -8.81 9.72 -2.51
CA ALA A 84 -8.70 10.13 -1.11
C ALA A 84 -7.98 9.09 -0.23
N VAL A 85 -8.28 7.80 -0.42
CA VAL A 85 -7.57 6.71 0.28
C VAL A 85 -6.10 6.72 -0.10
N LEU A 86 -5.77 6.70 -1.39
CA LEU A 86 -4.38 6.66 -1.86
C LEU A 86 -3.57 7.87 -1.40
N PHE A 87 -4.14 9.08 -1.41
CA PHE A 87 -3.47 10.27 -0.88
C PHE A 87 -3.28 10.19 0.64
N SER A 88 -4.25 9.66 1.38
CA SER A 88 -4.12 9.44 2.83
C SER A 88 -2.99 8.44 3.14
N LEU A 89 -2.87 7.35 2.37
CA LEU A 89 -1.75 6.40 2.48
C LEU A 89 -0.40 7.05 2.12
N ALA A 90 -0.33 7.76 1.00
CA ALA A 90 0.89 8.40 0.50
C ALA A 90 1.35 9.60 1.36
N ARG A 91 0.45 10.15 2.19
CA ARG A 91 0.79 11.16 3.19
C ARG A 91 1.61 10.57 4.33
N VAL A 92 1.20 9.42 4.86
CA VAL A 92 1.82 8.85 6.08
C VAL A 92 3.10 8.06 5.81
N ALA A 93 3.36 7.70 4.55
CA ALA A 93 4.49 6.86 4.18
C ALA A 93 5.26 7.37 2.96
N GLN A 94 6.59 7.23 2.97
CA GLN A 94 7.47 7.60 1.86
C GLN A 94 7.25 6.70 0.63
N GLU A 95 6.96 5.42 0.87
CA GLU A 95 6.61 4.44 -0.14
C GLU A 95 5.35 3.68 0.29
N VAL A 96 4.41 3.51 -0.63
CA VAL A 96 3.15 2.78 -0.46
C VAL A 96 3.07 1.69 -1.51
N ARG A 97 2.73 0.47 -1.09
CA ARG A 97 2.43 -0.66 -1.96
C ARG A 97 1.01 -1.15 -1.72
N VAL A 98 0.16 -1.06 -2.74
CA VAL A 98 -1.24 -1.48 -2.71
C VAL A 98 -1.40 -2.71 -3.60
N PHE A 99 -2.00 -3.77 -3.05
CA PHE A 99 -2.25 -5.01 -3.77
C PHE A 99 -3.54 -5.67 -3.24
N PRO A 100 -4.34 -6.36 -4.06
CA PRO A 100 -4.26 -6.40 -5.51
C PRO A 100 -4.90 -5.16 -6.12
N LEU A 101 -4.43 -4.77 -7.30
CA LEU A 101 -5.29 -4.18 -8.31
C LEU A 101 -5.82 -5.35 -9.12
N ASP A 102 -7.11 -5.61 -8.98
CA ASP A 102 -7.80 -6.68 -9.68
C ASP A 102 -7.87 -6.40 -11.20
N ASN A 103 -8.06 -7.46 -11.99
CA ASN A 103 -8.11 -7.33 -13.45
C ASN A 103 -9.31 -6.51 -13.95
N VAL A 104 -10.38 -6.38 -13.16
CA VAL A 104 -11.49 -5.48 -13.48
C VAL A 104 -11.01 -4.02 -13.42
N CYS A 105 -10.15 -3.73 -12.46
CA CYS A 105 -9.45 -2.47 -12.27
C CYS A 105 -8.47 -2.15 -13.44
N LEU A 106 -7.72 -3.14 -13.93
CA LEU A 106 -6.80 -2.96 -15.07
C LEU A 106 -7.48 -2.92 -16.45
N ASN A 107 -8.56 -3.69 -16.65
CA ASN A 107 -9.33 -3.72 -17.90
C ASN A 107 -10.29 -2.53 -18.04
N SER A 108 -10.70 -1.93 -16.92
CA SER A 108 -11.29 -0.59 -16.91
C SER A 108 -10.18 0.47 -16.90
N VAL A 109 -9.40 0.50 -17.99
CA VAL A 109 -8.38 1.51 -18.32
C VAL A 109 -8.84 2.95 -18.02
N THR A 110 -10.15 3.17 -17.97
CA THR A 110 -10.84 4.42 -17.69
C THR A 110 -10.48 5.08 -16.35
N TRP A 111 -10.09 4.36 -15.30
CA TRP A 111 -9.84 5.00 -13.98
C TRP A 111 -8.38 4.92 -13.49
N VAL A 112 -7.65 3.86 -13.81
CA VAL A 112 -6.23 3.73 -13.46
C VAL A 112 -5.41 4.87 -14.07
N ALA A 113 -5.60 5.16 -15.36
CA ALA A 113 -4.82 6.18 -16.05
C ALA A 113 -5.05 7.59 -15.45
N PRO A 114 -6.30 8.07 -15.24
CA PRO A 114 -6.54 9.32 -14.52
C PRO A 114 -5.96 9.36 -13.10
N MET A 115 -6.07 8.29 -12.33
CA MET A 115 -5.52 8.19 -10.97
C MET A 115 -3.98 8.33 -10.99
N LEU A 116 -3.29 7.63 -11.90
CA LEU A 116 -1.84 7.75 -12.07
C LEU A 116 -1.43 9.18 -12.43
N VAL A 117 -2.17 9.82 -13.34
CA VAL A 117 -1.95 11.24 -13.70
C VAL A 117 -2.12 12.13 -12.48
N GLN A 118 -3.18 11.94 -11.67
CA GLN A 118 -3.37 12.73 -10.45
C GLN A 118 -2.20 12.59 -9.47
N LEU A 119 -1.74 11.37 -9.20
CA LEU A 119 -0.59 11.12 -8.32
C LEU A 119 0.67 11.81 -8.86
N GLN A 120 0.93 11.70 -10.16
CA GLN A 120 2.06 12.36 -10.82
C GLN A 120 1.97 13.89 -10.75
N THR A 121 0.79 14.48 -10.94
CA THR A 121 0.60 15.95 -10.81
C THR A 121 0.88 16.46 -9.40
N LYS A 122 0.76 15.60 -8.39
CA LYS A 122 1.16 15.89 -7.00
C LYS A 122 2.60 15.50 -6.68
N ASN A 123 3.43 15.27 -7.71
CA ASN A 123 4.84 14.94 -7.60
C ASN A 123 5.14 13.60 -6.91
N TYR A 124 4.21 12.64 -6.99
CA TYR A 124 4.48 11.26 -6.62
C TYR A 124 5.03 10.48 -7.82
N GLY A 125 6.02 9.64 -7.56
CA GLY A 125 6.36 8.56 -8.47
C GLY A 125 5.34 7.42 -8.33
N VAL A 126 4.98 6.82 -9.46
CA VAL A 126 4.01 5.72 -9.52
C VAL A 126 4.50 4.62 -10.46
N GLU A 127 4.29 3.37 -10.07
CA GLU A 127 4.67 2.19 -10.85
C GLU A 127 3.59 1.12 -10.67
N LEU A 128 3.13 0.52 -11.76
CA LEU A 128 2.34 -0.70 -11.74
C LEU A 128 3.27 -1.88 -11.95
N ARG A 129 3.24 -2.85 -11.05
CA ARG A 129 4.01 -4.10 -11.15
C ARG A 129 3.08 -5.28 -11.23
N GLU A 130 3.32 -6.16 -12.19
CA GLU A 130 2.68 -7.47 -12.17
C GLU A 130 3.23 -8.31 -11.01
N VAL A 131 2.33 -8.96 -10.30
CA VAL A 131 2.66 -9.91 -9.23
C VAL A 131 2.18 -11.28 -9.70
N ASN A 132 3.12 -12.19 -9.90
CA ASN A 132 2.84 -13.57 -10.27
C ASN A 132 2.32 -14.34 -9.05
N GLU A 133 1.05 -14.17 -8.73
CA GLU A 133 0.33 -15.05 -7.80
C GLU A 133 -0.25 -16.23 -8.59
N VAL A 134 -0.13 -17.44 -8.04
CA VAL A 134 -0.46 -18.70 -8.73
C VAL A 134 -1.93 -18.67 -9.18
N ASN A 135 -2.15 -18.57 -10.50
CA ASN A 135 -3.43 -18.58 -11.23
C ASN A 135 -4.19 -17.26 -11.40
N THR A 136 -3.64 -16.10 -11.03
CA THR A 136 -4.31 -14.80 -11.21
C THR A 136 -3.33 -13.68 -11.58
N HIS A 137 -3.58 -12.97 -12.68
CA HIS A 137 -2.85 -11.75 -13.05
C HIS A 137 -3.34 -10.59 -12.18
N HIS A 138 -2.68 -10.37 -11.04
CA HIS A 138 -2.90 -9.19 -10.20
C HIS A 138 -1.74 -8.21 -10.36
N ALA A 139 -2.04 -6.92 -10.33
CA ALA A 139 -1.00 -5.90 -10.25
C ALA A 139 -0.88 -5.35 -8.83
N MET A 140 0.30 -4.82 -8.51
CA MET A 140 0.58 -4.00 -7.35
C MET A 140 0.83 -2.58 -7.81
N LEU A 141 0.18 -1.61 -7.18
CA LEU A 141 0.47 -0.19 -7.35
C LEU A 141 1.52 0.20 -6.31
N ARG A 142 2.63 0.71 -6.79
CA ARG A 142 3.66 1.34 -5.98
C ARG A 142 3.54 2.85 -6.14
N ILE A 143 3.49 3.56 -5.03
CA ILE A 143 3.49 5.02 -4.97
C ILE A 143 4.65 5.42 -4.07
N TRP A 144 5.43 6.42 -4.46
CA TRP A 144 6.46 6.98 -3.58
C TRP A 144 6.54 8.48 -3.74
N SER A 145 6.86 9.18 -2.66
CA SER A 145 7.16 10.60 -2.74
C SER A 145 8.48 10.79 -3.47
N ASN A 146 8.51 11.60 -4.53
CA ASN A 146 9.78 12.09 -5.06
C ASN A 146 10.30 13.11 -4.06
N GLU A 147 11.32 12.74 -3.29
CA GLU A 147 11.96 13.65 -2.35
C GLU A 147 12.40 14.95 -3.07
N CYS A 148 11.71 16.04 -2.78
CA CYS A 148 12.37 17.34 -2.63
C CYS A 148 12.38 17.63 -1.14
N VAL A 149 13.34 17.04 -0.43
CA VAL A 149 13.78 17.62 0.84
C VAL A 149 14.58 18.86 0.48
N VAL A 150 13.91 19.98 0.23
CA VAL A 150 14.57 21.27 0.37
C VAL A 150 14.77 21.44 1.86
N LYS A 151 15.98 21.13 2.31
CA LYS A 151 16.47 21.48 3.65
C LYS A 151 16.38 22.98 3.88
#